data_AF-A0A8H5YFC6-F1
#
_entry.id   AF-A0A8H5YFC6-F1
#
_cell.length_a   1.000
_cell.length_b   1.000
_cell.length_c   1.000
_cell.angle_alpha   90.00
_cell.angle_beta   90.00
_cell.angle_gamma   90.00
#
_symmetry.space_group_name_H-M   'P 1'
#
loop_
_entity.id
_entity.type
_entity.pdbx_description
1 polymer ?
#
loop_
_entity_poly.entity_id
_entity_poly.type
_entity_poly.pdbx_seq_one_letter_code
_entity_poly.pdbx_strand_id
1 'polypeptide(L)'
;MSSKAEILQGLANVGFEKEHLEREIKAAEDYTKHIAQQKMDKQAIVYGSYDQATKDAAQKDYDYYCDILSDLLDKAIDRERRMQELRDEERRLSMMLRSAR
;
A
#
# COMPACT_ATOMS: atom_id res chain seq x y z
N MET A 1 35.69 1.65 1.73
CA MET A 1 34.79 2.59 1.02
C MET A 1 34.23 1.86 -0.18
N SER A 2 32.92 1.97 -0.46
CA SER A 2 32.33 1.41 -1.68
C SER A 2 32.90 2.12 -2.91
N SER A 3 33.14 1.37 -3.98
CA SER A 3 33.55 1.90 -5.26
C SER A 3 32.42 2.70 -5.93
N LYS A 4 32.79 3.59 -6.85
CA LYS A 4 31.83 4.35 -7.66
C LYS A 4 30.85 3.43 -8.41
N ALA A 5 31.33 2.30 -8.92
CA ALA A 5 30.51 1.31 -9.60
C ALA A 5 29.48 0.66 -8.66
N GLU A 6 29.88 0.30 -7.44
CA GLU A 6 28.97 -0.25 -6.43
C GLU A 6 27.89 0.75 -6.01
N ILE A 7 28.24 2.04 -5.89
CA ILE A 7 27.27 3.09 -5.55
C ILE A 7 26.24 3.27 -6.68
N LEU A 8 26.70 3.27 -7.94
CA LEU A 8 25.80 3.35 -9.11
C LEU A 8 24.88 2.13 -9.21
N GLN A 9 25.40 0.92 -8.94
CA GLN A 9 24.58 -0.28 -8.89
C GLN A 9 23.53 -0.21 -7.76
N GLY A 10 23.91 0.31 -6.59
CA GLY A 10 22.98 0.54 -5.48
C GLY A 10 21.84 1.49 -5.87
N LEU A 11 22.16 2.61 -6.54
CA LEU A 11 21.14 3.55 -7.04
C LEU A 11 20.19 2.91 -8.05
N ALA A 12 20.72 2.08 -8.96
CA ALA A 12 19.90 1.35 -9.92
C ALA A 12 18.93 0.38 -9.23
N ASN A 13 19.41 -0.36 -8.21
CA ASN A 13 18.58 -1.28 -7.44
C ASN A 13 17.48 -0.55 -6.67
N VAL A 14 17.81 0.57 -6.02
CA VAL A 14 16.81 1.41 -5.32
C VAL A 14 15.76 1.94 -6.30
N GLY A 15 16.16 2.38 -7.49
CA GLY A 15 15.23 2.79 -8.55
C GLY A 15 14.26 1.67 -8.93
N PHE A 16 14.77 0.46 -9.15
CA PHE A 16 13.95 -0.72 -9.45
C PHE A 16 12.97 -1.06 -8.31
N GLU A 17 13.45 -1.08 -7.06
CA GLU A 17 12.59 -1.37 -5.90
C GLU A 17 11.49 -0.33 -5.72
N LYS A 18 11.78 0.95 -5.95
CA LYS A 18 10.77 2.02 -5.91
C LYS A 18 9.71 1.81 -6.97
N GLU A 19 10.10 1.54 -8.21
CA GLU A 19 9.14 1.30 -9.31
C GLU A 19 8.26 0.07 -9.03
N HIS A 20 8.86 -1.00 -8.50
CA HIS A 20 8.11 -2.19 -8.10
C HIS A 20 7.08 -1.88 -7.02
N LEU A 21 7.50 -1.18 -5.96
CA LEU A 21 6.64 -0.80 -4.85
C LEU A 21 5.52 0.16 -5.29
N GLU A 22 5.78 1.07 -6.22
CA GLU A 22 4.74 1.95 -6.79
C GLU A 22 3.64 1.15 -7.51
N ARG A 23 4.01 0.10 -8.26
CA ARG A 23 3.05 -0.79 -8.91
C ARG A 23 2.22 -1.57 -7.88
N GLU A 24 2.85 -2.05 -6.81
CA GLU A 24 2.16 -2.74 -5.72
C GLU A 24 1.20 -1.82 -4.97
N ILE A 25 1.62 -0.59 -4.67
CA ILE A 25 0.77 0.43 -4.04
C ILE A 25 -0.46 0.67 -4.91
N LYS A 26 -0.28 0.90 -6.21
CA LYS A 26 -1.40 1.13 -7.14
C LYS A 26 -2.36 -0.06 -7.18
N ALA A 27 -1.85 -1.29 -7.27
CA ALA A 27 -2.69 -2.49 -7.25
C ALA A 27 -3.46 -2.63 -5.93
N ALA A 28 -2.81 -2.32 -4.80
CA ALA A 28 -3.44 -2.34 -3.49
C ALA A 28 -4.52 -1.25 -3.35
N GLU A 29 -4.29 -0.04 -3.88
CA GLU A 29 -5.28 1.03 -3.90
C GLU A 29 -6.52 0.64 -4.71
N ASP A 30 -6.33 0.06 -5.90
CA ASP A 30 -7.44 -0.39 -6.74
C ASP A 30 -8.26 -1.49 -6.05
N TYR A 31 -7.59 -2.43 -5.38
CA TYR A 31 -8.27 -3.44 -4.56
C TYR A 31 -8.99 -2.83 -3.36
N THR A 32 -8.37 -1.87 -2.67
CA THR A 32 -8.98 -1.17 -1.53
C THR A 32 -10.26 -0.45 -1.94
N LYS A 33 -10.26 0.24 -3.10
CA LYS A 33 -11.47 0.87 -3.66
C LYS A 33 -12.56 -0.16 -3.95
N HIS A 34 -12.20 -1.31 -4.50
CA HIS A 34 -13.15 -2.39 -4.76
C HIS A 34 -13.82 -2.89 -3.47
N ILE A 35 -13.03 -3.19 -2.43
CA ILE A 35 -13.56 -3.63 -1.12
C ILE A 35 -14.39 -2.53 -0.45
N ALA A 36 -13.95 -1.27 -0.53
CA ALA A 36 -14.69 -0.15 0.00
C ALA A 36 -16.07 0.00 -0.65
N GLN A 37 -16.16 -0.22 -1.97
CA GLN A 37 -17.45 -0.22 -2.66
C GLN A 37 -18.35 -1.38 -2.19
N GLN A 38 -17.81 -2.60 -2.08
CA GLN A 38 -18.57 -3.75 -1.57
C GLN A 38 -19.10 -3.50 -0.15
N LYS A 39 -18.28 -2.90 0.72
CA LYS A 39 -18.69 -2.47 2.06
C LYS A 39 -19.85 -1.47 1.99
N MET A 40 -19.77 -0.46 1.13
CA MET A 40 -20.84 0.54 0.96
C MET A 40 -22.15 -0.10 0.47
N ASP A 41 -22.07 -1.07 -0.44
CA ASP A 41 -23.25 -1.79 -0.92
C ASP A 41 -23.93 -2.57 0.22
N LYS A 42 -23.14 -3.22 1.09
CA LYS A 42 -23.68 -3.91 2.29
C LYS A 42 -24.22 -2.93 3.33
N GLN A 43 -23.53 -1.80 3.52
CA GLN A 43 -23.97 -0.72 4.41
C GLN A 43 -25.37 -0.21 4.02
N ALA A 44 -25.62 -0.02 2.72
CA ALA A 44 -26.91 0.41 2.22
C ALA A 44 -28.04 -0.58 2.55
N ILE A 45 -27.74 -1.88 2.60
CA ILE A 45 -28.71 -2.92 2.98
C ILE A 45 -28.95 -2.89 4.51
N VAL A 46 -27.88 -2.91 5.30
CA VAL A 46 -27.93 -2.91 6.78
C VAL A 46 -28.79 -1.75 7.29
N TYR A 47 -28.53 -0.54 6.79
CA TYR A 47 -29.21 0.68 7.25
C TYR A 47 -30.46 1.03 6.42
N GLY A 48 -30.79 0.22 5.41
CA GLY A 48 -31.94 0.42 4.54
C GLY A 48 -33.24 -0.16 5.08
N SER A 49 -34.28 -0.13 4.24
CA SER A 49 -35.61 -0.70 4.54
C SER A 49 -35.72 -2.15 4.07
N TYR A 50 -34.86 -3.02 4.61
CA TYR A 50 -34.90 -4.48 4.38
C TYR A 50 -35.43 -5.22 5.61
N ASP A 51 -35.84 -6.48 5.44
CA ASP A 51 -36.19 -7.36 6.55
C ASP A 51 -34.95 -7.69 7.41
N GLN A 52 -35.18 -8.09 8.66
CA GLN A 52 -34.10 -8.30 9.63
C GLN A 52 -33.13 -9.41 9.22
N ALA A 53 -33.60 -10.49 8.60
CA ALA A 53 -32.73 -11.59 8.19
C ALA A 53 -31.77 -11.14 7.08
N THR A 54 -32.26 -10.36 6.12
CA THR A 54 -31.43 -9.73 5.08
C THR A 54 -30.40 -8.77 5.68
N LYS A 55 -30.79 -7.98 6.68
CA LYS A 55 -29.87 -7.09 7.41
C LYS A 55 -28.79 -7.86 8.15
N ASP A 56 -29.15 -8.92 8.86
CA ASP A 56 -28.19 -9.73 9.62
C ASP A 56 -27.16 -10.41 8.71
N ALA A 57 -27.60 -10.88 7.53
CA ALA A 57 -26.69 -11.42 6.52
C ALA A 57 -25.75 -10.33 5.96
N ALA A 58 -26.29 -9.16 5.62
CA ALA A 58 -25.50 -8.03 5.13
C ALA A 58 -24.54 -7.47 6.18
N GLN A 59 -24.90 -7.53 7.46
CA GLN A 59 -24.05 -7.09 8.58
C GLN A 59 -22.77 -7.93 8.66
N LYS A 60 -22.89 -9.27 8.52
CA LYS A 60 -21.70 -10.15 8.51
C LYS A 60 -20.75 -9.83 7.38
N ASP A 61 -21.28 -9.59 6.17
CA ASP A 61 -20.47 -9.19 5.02
C ASP A 61 -19.84 -7.79 5.23
N TYR A 62 -20.60 -6.85 5.80
CA TYR A 62 -20.13 -5.51 6.11
C TYR A 62 -18.95 -5.54 7.11
N ASP A 63 -19.08 -6.31 8.18
CA ASP A 63 -18.04 -6.48 9.20
C ASP A 63 -16.79 -7.13 8.59
N TYR A 64 -16.98 -8.19 7.79
CA TYR A 64 -15.89 -8.83 7.06
C TYR A 64 -15.11 -7.86 6.15
N TYR A 65 -15.80 -6.98 5.42
CA TYR A 65 -15.12 -5.97 4.61
C TYR A 65 -14.45 -4.88 5.45
N CYS A 66 -14.97 -4.55 6.64
CA CYS A 66 -14.29 -3.64 7.57
C CYS A 66 -12.95 -4.22 8.06
N ASP A 67 -12.91 -5.52 8.36
CA ASP A 67 -11.69 -6.20 8.78
C ASP A 67 -10.65 -6.19 7.65
N ILE A 68 -11.05 -6.52 6.42
CA ILE A 68 -10.15 -6.45 5.26
C ILE A 68 -9.60 -5.03 5.05
N LEU A 69 -10.44 -4.00 5.17
CA LEU A 69 -9.99 -2.62 4.99
C LEU A 69 -9.02 -2.17 6.08
N SER A 70 -9.18 -2.67 7.30
CA SER A 70 -8.25 -2.41 8.40
C SER A 70 -6.88 -3.03 8.10
N ASP A 71 -6.85 -4.29 7.67
CA ASP A 71 -5.60 -4.96 7.25
C ASP A 71 -4.93 -4.27 6.06
N LEU A 72 -5.71 -3.77 5.10
CA LEU A 72 -5.19 -3.04 3.95
C LEU A 72 -4.61 -1.68 4.34
N LEU A 73 -5.19 -1.00 5.34
CA LEU A 73 -4.68 0.25 5.88
C LEU A 73 -3.31 0.04 6.55
N ASP A 74 -3.17 -0.97 7.40
CA ASP A 74 -1.89 -1.29 8.05
C ASP A 74 -0.80 -1.56 7.01
N LYS A 75 -1.11 -2.37 5.99
CA LYS A 75 -0.20 -2.64 4.88
C LYS A 75 0.10 -1.40 4.05
N ALA A 76 -0.81 -0.44 3.94
CA ALA A 76 -0.57 0.81 3.22
C ALA A 76 0.45 1.68 3.97
N ILE A 77 0.35 1.75 5.30
CA ILE A 77 1.32 2.44 6.17
C ILE A 77 2.70 1.81 6.03
N ASP A 78 2.78 0.47 6.02
CA ASP A 78 4.05 -0.25 5.82
C ASP A 78 4.69 0.06 4.46
N ARG A 79 3.89 0.10 3.38
CA ARG A 79 4.37 0.46 2.03
C ARG A 79 4.85 1.91 1.97
N GLU A 80 4.15 2.85 2.61
CA GLU A 80 4.57 4.25 2.69
C GLU A 80 5.90 4.38 3.43
N ARG A 81 6.05 3.70 4.57
CA ARG A 81 7.31 3.64 5.30
C ARG A 81 8.43 3.07 4.45
N ARG A 82 8.21 1.95 3.75
CA ARG A 82 9.21 1.34 2.87
C ARG A 82 9.61 2.27 1.73
N MET A 83 8.66 2.99 1.14
CA MET A 83 8.94 4.00 0.12
C MET A 83 9.82 5.14 0.67
N GLN A 84 9.57 5.56 1.91
CA GLN A 84 10.38 6.57 2.56
C GLN A 84 11.81 6.07 2.83
N GLU A 85 11.97 4.83 3.29
CA GLU A 85 13.29 4.19 3.47
C GLU A 85 14.08 4.15 2.16
N LEU A 86 13.43 3.80 1.04
CA LEU A 86 14.06 3.80 -0.29
C LEU A 86 14.49 5.20 -0.74
N ARG A 87 13.67 6.23 -0.47
CA ARG A 87 14.03 7.64 -0.75
C ARG A 87 15.20 8.11 0.11
N ASP A 88 15.29 7.66 1.35
CA ASP A 88 16.40 7.98 2.25
C ASP A 88 17.70 7.33 1.77
N GLU A 89 17.61 6.07 1.35
CA GLU A 89 18.73 5.32 0.80
C GLU A 89 19.24 5.92 -0.52
N GLU A 90 18.33 6.28 -1.43
CA GLU A 90 18.67 6.99 -2.67
C GLU A 90 19.43 8.29 -2.39
N ARG A 91 18.96 9.08 -1.41
CA ARG A 91 19.63 10.32 -0.97
C ARG A 91 21.03 10.03 -0.43
N ARG A 92 21.18 9.00 0.41
CA ARG A 92 22.46 8.58 1.00
C ARG A 92 23.45 8.17 -0.09
N LEU A 93 23.06 7.28 -0.99
CA LEU A 93 23.91 6.81 -2.10
C LEU A 93 24.28 7.95 -3.05
N SER A 94 23.35 8.87 -3.32
CA SER A 94 23.63 10.06 -4.13
C SER A 94 24.67 10.99 -3.48
N MET A 95 24.64 11.14 -2.15
CA MET A 95 25.68 11.88 -1.42
C MET A 95 27.03 11.17 -1.50
N MET A 96 27.06 9.85 -1.30
CA MET A 96 28.28 9.06 -1.41
C MET A 96 28.89 9.18 -2.81
N LEU A 97 28.08 9.10 -3.87
CA LEU A 97 28.53 9.24 -5.26
C LEU A 97 29.18 10.61 -5.52
N ARG A 98 28.60 11.69 -4.99
CA ARG A 98 29.17 13.04 -5.11
C ARG A 98 30.52 13.18 -4.40
N SER A 99 30.72 12.43 -3.32
CA SER A 99 31.97 12.43 -2.55
C SER A 99 33.03 11.47 -3.07
N ALA A 100 32.64 10.47 -3.88
CA ALA A 100 33.53 9.51 -4.50
C ALA A 100 34.22 10.16 -5.71
N ARG A 101 35.41 10.70 -5.48
CA ARG A 101 36.31 11.20 -6.54
C ARG A 101 36.74 10.06 -7.46
#